data_AF-A0A7K3WVD8-F1
#
_entry.id   AF-A0A7K3WVD8-F1
#
_cell.length_a   1.000
_cell.length_b   1.000
_cell.length_c   1.000
_cell.angle_alpha   90.00
_cell.angle_beta   90.00
_cell.angle_gamma   90.00
#
_symmetry.space_group_name_H-M   'P 1'
#
loop_
_entity.id
_entity.type
_entity.pdbx_description
1 polymer ?
#
loop_
_entity_poly.entity_id
_entity_poly.type
_entity_poly.pdbx_seq_one_letter_code
_entity_poly.pdbx_strand_id
1 'polypeptide(L)'
;MEFGLSNMPGLLKNQFTNTEGRRPNNALEVSSFDSISWQNDGIQNKIIWFGHSVALLKIGGQNFLIDPLFGDDTTPVAPVKSARYSKNTLAIIDQLPPIDAVFISHYHYDHPDYRSIKRLKEKVNHFFVPLGVARHLERWGVSSEKIMQMDWWEETNISDVVITFVPSRHLSGRGLTDR
;
A
#
# COMPACT_ATOMS: atom_id res chain seq x y z
N MET A 1 12.35 -0.87 -23.74
CA MET A 1 13.22 0.29 -23.93
C MET A 1 14.65 -0.20 -23.92
N GLU A 2 15.38 -0.06 -25.03
CA GLU A 2 16.82 -0.31 -25.05
C GLU A 2 17.53 0.80 -24.27
N PHE A 3 18.05 0.46 -23.09
CA PHE A 3 18.88 1.36 -22.30
C PHE A 3 20.32 1.35 -22.85
N GLY A 4 20.57 2.17 -23.87
CA GLY A 4 21.93 2.41 -24.37
C GLY A 4 22.71 3.33 -23.43
N LEU A 5 23.96 2.97 -23.10
CA LEU A 5 24.89 3.78 -22.29
C LEU A 5 25.04 5.21 -22.81
N SER A 6 24.86 5.42 -24.12
CA SER A 6 24.91 6.73 -24.79
C SER A 6 23.80 7.69 -24.38
N ASN A 7 22.64 7.20 -23.94
CA ASN A 7 21.48 8.02 -23.55
C ASN A 7 21.48 8.37 -22.05
N MET A 8 22.35 7.72 -21.27
CA MET A 8 22.42 7.84 -19.81
C MET A 8 22.74 9.27 -19.33
N PRO A 9 23.68 10.02 -19.94
CA PRO A 9 23.96 11.39 -19.52
C PRO A 9 22.77 12.34 -19.73
N GLY A 10 22.05 12.19 -20.84
CA GLY A 10 20.84 12.98 -21.12
C GLY A 10 19.69 12.66 -20.18
N LEU A 11 19.51 11.38 -19.83
CA LEU A 11 18.54 10.92 -18.84
C LEU A 11 18.87 11.44 -17.43
N LEU A 12 20.14 11.38 -17.01
CA LEU A 12 20.57 11.95 -15.72
C LEU A 12 20.36 13.46 -15.69
N LYS A 13 20.74 14.18 -16.76
CA LYS A 13 20.47 15.61 -16.87
C LYS A 13 18.98 15.91 -16.74
N ASN A 14 18.11 15.20 -17.46
CA ASN A 14 16.66 15.38 -17.34
C ASN A 14 16.12 14.92 -15.97
N GLN A 15 16.73 13.96 -15.28
CA GLN A 15 16.30 13.58 -13.94
C GLN A 15 16.55 14.72 -12.93
N PHE A 16 17.66 15.45 -13.07
CA PHE A 16 18.07 16.51 -12.15
C PHE A 16 17.74 17.93 -12.61
N THR A 17 17.35 18.12 -13.88
CA THR A 17 16.92 19.41 -14.46
C THR A 17 15.47 19.30 -14.97
N ASN A 18 14.78 20.42 -15.20
CA ASN A 18 13.37 20.43 -15.63
C ASN A 18 12.40 19.80 -14.61
N THR A 19 12.48 20.25 -13.35
CA THR A 19 11.64 19.77 -12.23
C THR A 19 10.32 20.52 -12.09
N GLU A 20 10.06 21.54 -12.92
CA GLU A 20 8.79 22.26 -12.92
C GLU A 20 7.62 21.29 -13.15
N GLY A 21 6.55 21.44 -12.38
CA GLY A 21 5.37 20.58 -12.46
C GLY A 21 5.53 19.16 -11.89
N ARG A 22 6.72 18.73 -11.44
CA ARG A 22 6.90 17.39 -10.84
C ARG A 22 6.33 17.26 -9.43
N ARG A 23 6.10 18.39 -8.77
CA ARG A 23 5.59 18.47 -7.40
C ARG A 23 4.49 19.53 -7.34
N PRO A 24 3.42 19.30 -6.57
CA PRO A 24 2.42 20.33 -6.34
C PRO A 24 3.03 21.48 -5.51
N ASN A 25 2.59 22.70 -5.78
CA ASN A 25 3.04 23.91 -5.05
C ASN A 25 2.54 23.93 -3.60
N ASN A 26 1.38 23.32 -3.35
CA ASN A 26 0.76 23.21 -2.04
C ASN A 26 0.58 21.73 -1.67
N ALA A 27 0.39 21.46 -0.38
CA ALA A 27 0.00 20.13 0.05
C ALA A 27 -1.34 19.72 -0.60
N LEU A 28 -1.45 18.46 -1.01
CA LEU A 28 -2.70 17.94 -1.54
C LEU A 28 -3.71 17.75 -0.40
N GLU A 29 -4.89 18.36 -0.58
CA GLU A 29 -5.98 18.25 0.39
C GLU A 29 -6.48 16.81 0.48
N VAL A 30 -6.86 16.41 1.69
CA VAL A 30 -7.41 15.10 2.00
C VAL A 30 -8.82 15.31 2.54
N SER A 31 -9.82 14.81 1.83
CA SER A 31 -11.19 14.82 2.32
C SER A 31 -11.34 13.90 3.53
N SER A 32 -12.16 14.30 4.49
CA SER A 32 -12.49 13.47 5.66
C SER A 32 -13.19 12.19 5.23
N PHE A 33 -12.89 11.08 5.90
CA PHE A 33 -13.55 9.81 5.65
C PHE A 33 -14.86 9.72 6.45
N ASP A 34 -15.99 9.57 5.77
CA ASP A 34 -17.30 9.35 6.40
C ASP A 34 -17.55 7.84 6.57
N SER A 35 -17.25 7.34 7.76
CA SER A 35 -17.41 5.92 8.10
C SER A 35 -18.87 5.48 8.19
N ILE A 36 -19.79 6.39 8.49
CA ILE A 36 -21.22 6.12 8.64
C ILE A 36 -21.83 5.92 7.26
N SER A 37 -21.59 6.88 6.35
CA SER A 37 -22.02 6.74 4.95
C SER A 37 -21.43 5.47 4.34
N TRP A 38 -20.13 5.21 4.54
CA TRP A 38 -19.47 4.02 4.01
C TRP A 38 -20.16 2.70 4.42
N GLN A 39 -20.58 2.59 5.68
CA GLN A 39 -21.24 1.39 6.18
C GLN A 39 -22.69 1.26 5.71
N ASN A 40 -23.44 2.36 5.65
CA ASN A 40 -24.87 2.37 5.35
C ASN A 40 -25.24 1.94 3.91
N ASP A 41 -24.29 2.00 2.98
CA ASP A 41 -24.54 1.69 1.57
C ASP A 41 -24.61 0.18 1.25
N GLY A 42 -24.82 -0.67 2.27
CA GLY A 42 -25.12 -2.10 2.12
C GLY A 42 -24.02 -2.87 1.38
N ILE A 43 -24.40 -3.57 0.31
CA ILE A 43 -23.51 -4.43 -0.51
C ILE A 43 -22.96 -3.72 -1.77
N GLN A 44 -23.19 -2.40 -1.92
CA GLN A 44 -22.73 -1.69 -3.11
C GLN A 44 -21.20 -1.70 -3.20
N ASN A 45 -20.68 -2.05 -4.39
CA ASN A 45 -19.24 -2.04 -4.64
C ASN A 45 -18.71 -0.60 -4.71
N LYS A 46 -17.62 -0.31 -4.01
CA LYS A 46 -17.04 1.04 -3.91
C LYS A 46 -15.52 0.99 -3.85
N ILE A 47 -14.92 2.11 -4.22
CA ILE A 47 -13.48 2.35 -4.08
C ILE A 47 -13.24 3.76 -3.55
N ILE A 48 -12.33 3.89 -2.59
CA ILE A 48 -11.69 5.15 -2.23
C ILE A 48 -10.20 5.00 -2.47
N TRP A 49 -9.65 5.94 -3.22
CA TRP A 49 -8.22 5.99 -3.50
C TRP A 49 -7.56 7.03 -2.60
N PHE A 50 -6.58 6.60 -1.80
CA PHE A 50 -5.83 7.47 -0.88
C PHE A 50 -4.48 7.92 -1.46
N GLY A 51 -4.26 7.72 -2.77
CA GLY A 51 -3.01 8.06 -3.46
C GLY A 51 -1.99 6.91 -3.46
N HIS A 52 -1.11 6.91 -4.47
CA HIS A 52 -0.21 5.79 -4.79
C HIS A 52 -1.00 4.50 -5.06
N SER A 53 -0.63 3.36 -4.48
CA SER A 53 -1.37 2.09 -4.55
C SER A 53 -2.40 1.91 -3.43
N VAL A 54 -2.60 2.90 -2.56
CA VAL A 54 -3.49 2.77 -1.40
C VAL A 54 -4.94 2.90 -1.81
N ALA A 55 -5.69 1.79 -1.75
CA ALA A 55 -7.12 1.77 -2.08
C ALA A 55 -7.92 1.00 -1.01
N LEU A 56 -9.02 1.60 -0.56
CA LEU A 56 -10.04 0.92 0.23
C LEU A 56 -11.17 0.52 -0.71
N LEU A 57 -11.46 -0.77 -0.80
CA LEU A 57 -12.53 -1.34 -1.59
C LEU A 57 -13.64 -1.83 -0.66
N LYS A 58 -14.90 -1.62 -1.09
CA LYS A 58 -16.05 -2.35 -0.57
C LYS A 58 -16.50 -3.31 -1.66
N ILE A 59 -16.47 -4.61 -1.40
CA ILE A 59 -16.92 -5.64 -2.36
C ILE A 59 -17.67 -6.71 -1.59
N GLY A 60 -18.89 -7.04 -2.02
CA GLY A 60 -19.71 -8.05 -1.35
C GLY A 60 -19.99 -7.73 0.13
N GLY A 61 -20.06 -6.45 0.48
CA GLY A 61 -20.21 -5.97 1.86
C GLY A 61 -18.91 -5.93 2.68
N GLN A 62 -17.81 -6.50 2.19
CA GLN A 62 -16.52 -6.60 2.87
C GLN A 62 -15.62 -5.40 2.55
N ASN A 63 -14.81 -4.99 3.53
CA ASN A 63 -13.84 -3.90 3.42
C ASN A 63 -12.43 -4.46 3.19
N PHE A 64 -11.86 -4.13 2.05
CA PHE A 64 -10.54 -4.58 1.62
C PHE A 64 -9.59 -3.40 1.46
N LEU A 65 -8.39 -3.48 2.02
CA LEU A 65 -7.38 -2.42 1.93
C LEU A 65 -6.15 -2.92 1.18
N ILE A 66 -5.75 -2.21 0.13
CA ILE A 66 -4.61 -2.58 -0.71
C ILE A 66 -3.41 -1.70 -0.35
N ASP A 67 -2.24 -2.32 -0.20
CA ASP A 67 -0.92 -1.69 -0.05
C ASP A 67 -0.90 -0.46 0.86
N PRO A 68 -1.17 -0.62 2.18
CA PRO A 68 -1.37 0.51 3.07
C PRO A 68 -0.08 1.33 3.29
N LEU A 69 0.02 2.44 2.56
CA LEU A 69 1.04 3.50 2.69
C LEU A 69 0.37 4.80 3.18
N PHE A 70 0.06 4.93 4.46
CA PHE A 70 -0.44 6.19 5.04
C PHE A 70 0.67 7.05 5.71
N GLY A 71 1.90 6.54 5.79
CA GLY A 71 3.07 7.27 6.26
C GLY A 71 3.39 8.52 5.43
N ASP A 72 4.20 9.40 6.01
CA ASP A 72 4.60 10.68 5.43
C ASP A 72 5.81 10.59 4.47
N ASP A 73 6.52 9.47 4.47
CA ASP A 73 7.75 9.24 3.71
C ASP A 73 7.95 7.74 3.42
N THR A 74 8.50 7.41 2.25
CA THR A 74 8.87 6.05 1.84
C THR A 74 10.38 5.79 1.91
N THR A 75 11.16 6.73 2.43
CA THR A 75 12.63 6.59 2.45
C THR A 75 13.11 5.85 3.70
N PRO A 76 13.95 4.80 3.56
CA PRO A 76 14.49 4.09 4.72
C PRO A 76 15.60 4.82 5.46
N VAL A 77 16.29 5.75 4.81
CA VAL A 77 17.53 6.36 5.29
C VAL A 77 17.40 7.88 5.29
N ALA A 78 17.52 8.48 6.46
CA ALA A 78 17.63 9.92 6.61
C ALA A 78 18.99 10.43 6.06
N PRO A 79 19.10 11.68 5.55
CA PRO A 79 18.09 12.75 5.57
C PRO A 79 17.26 12.88 4.29
N VAL A 80 17.50 12.03 3.28
CA VAL A 80 16.74 12.07 2.02
C VAL A 80 15.31 11.63 2.29
N LYS A 81 14.33 12.33 1.70
CA LYS A 81 12.90 12.00 1.83
C LYS A 81 12.23 11.91 0.48
N SER A 82 11.33 10.94 0.37
CA SER A 82 10.35 10.76 -0.68
C SER A 82 8.99 11.00 -0.03
N ALA A 83 8.76 12.26 0.29
CA ALA A 83 7.63 12.68 1.10
C ALA A 83 6.31 12.61 0.33
N ARG A 84 5.26 12.18 1.01
CA ARG A 84 3.88 12.28 0.54
C ARG A 84 3.48 13.75 0.43
N TYR A 85 2.77 14.10 -0.65
CA TYR A 85 2.30 15.47 -0.87
C TYR A 85 1.08 15.84 -0.01
N SER A 86 0.33 14.86 0.48
CA SER A 86 -0.72 15.02 1.49
C SER A 86 -0.15 14.96 2.92
N LYS A 87 -0.81 15.63 3.86
CA LYS A 87 -0.41 15.67 5.29
C LYS A 87 -1.38 14.88 6.16
N ASN A 88 -0.91 14.45 7.34
CA ASN A 88 -1.69 13.73 8.36
C ASN A 88 -2.45 12.49 7.86
N THR A 89 -1.98 11.83 6.80
CA THR A 89 -2.66 10.66 6.24
C THR A 89 -2.69 9.47 7.18
N LEU A 90 -1.70 9.34 8.09
CA LEU A 90 -1.67 8.27 9.08
C LEU A 90 -2.88 8.29 10.04
N ALA A 91 -3.42 9.48 10.33
CA ALA A 91 -4.60 9.63 11.20
C ALA A 91 -5.91 9.15 10.54
N ILE A 92 -5.95 9.03 9.21
CA ILE A 92 -7.11 8.51 8.48
C ILE A 92 -7.42 7.08 8.90
N ILE A 93 -6.40 6.27 9.23
CA ILE A 93 -6.54 4.88 9.68
C ILE A 93 -7.52 4.77 10.86
N ASP A 94 -7.55 5.77 11.74
CA ASP A 94 -8.43 5.77 12.91
C ASP A 94 -9.91 5.89 12.53
N GLN A 95 -10.20 6.54 11.40
CA GLN A 95 -11.54 6.76 10.88
C GLN A 95 -12.02 5.60 9.99
N LEU A 96 -11.10 4.79 9.47
CA LEU A 96 -11.45 3.63 8.64
C LEU A 96 -12.34 2.63 9.39
N PRO A 97 -13.26 1.96 8.67
CA PRO A 97 -14.10 0.89 9.24
C PRO A 97 -13.22 -0.31 9.63
N PRO A 98 -13.79 -1.33 10.30
CA PRO A 98 -13.15 -2.63 10.38
C PRO A 98 -12.73 -3.13 9.00
N ILE A 99 -11.51 -3.68 8.90
CA ILE A 99 -10.93 -4.14 7.64
C ILE A 99 -10.92 -5.66 7.63
N ASP A 100 -11.68 -6.26 6.72
CA ASP A 100 -11.77 -7.71 6.60
C ASP A 100 -10.46 -8.29 6.08
N ALA A 101 -9.84 -7.64 5.10
CA ALA A 101 -8.51 -8.04 4.65
C ALA A 101 -7.65 -6.88 4.17
N VAL A 102 -6.36 -6.99 4.45
CA VAL A 102 -5.30 -6.20 3.81
C VAL A 102 -4.58 -7.07 2.78
N PHE A 103 -4.38 -6.53 1.59
CA PHE A 103 -3.59 -7.13 0.53
C PHE A 103 -2.28 -6.39 0.37
N ILE A 104 -1.16 -7.12 0.43
CA ILE A 104 0.16 -6.60 0.08
C ILE A 104 0.55 -7.18 -1.27
N SER A 105 0.87 -6.32 -2.24
CA SER A 105 1.26 -6.76 -3.58
C SER A 105 2.71 -7.24 -3.64
N HIS A 106 3.63 -6.53 -2.95
CA HIS A 106 5.06 -6.86 -2.88
C HIS A 106 5.75 -6.06 -1.76
N TYR A 107 7.04 -6.33 -1.54
CA TYR A 107 7.82 -5.76 -0.44
C TYR A 107 8.73 -4.61 -0.88
N HIS A 108 8.13 -3.48 -1.27
CA HIS A 108 8.83 -2.18 -1.41
C HIS A 108 8.42 -1.20 -0.30
N TYR A 109 9.15 -0.09 -0.14
CA TYR A 109 8.88 0.88 0.93
C TYR A 109 7.60 1.70 0.72
N ASP A 110 7.15 1.82 -0.52
CA ASP A 110 5.97 2.54 -0.97
C ASP A 110 4.70 1.66 -1.06
N HIS A 111 4.77 0.42 -0.58
CA HIS A 111 3.62 -0.49 -0.50
C HIS A 111 3.27 -0.79 0.97
N PRO A 112 3.84 -1.81 1.67
CA PRO A 112 3.55 -2.01 3.07
C PRO A 112 4.32 -1.05 3.99
N ASP A 113 3.72 0.06 4.41
CA ASP A 113 4.36 0.99 5.34
C ASP A 113 4.34 0.49 6.79
N TYR A 114 5.50 0.53 7.44
CA TYR A 114 5.66 0.10 8.82
C TYR A 114 4.72 0.83 9.79
N ARG A 115 4.57 2.16 9.65
CA ARG A 115 3.72 2.95 10.55
C ARG A 115 2.24 2.62 10.34
N SER A 116 1.85 2.44 9.08
CA SER A 116 0.49 2.05 8.69
C SER A 116 0.13 0.67 9.22
N ILE A 117 0.98 -0.33 8.99
CA ILE A 117 0.74 -1.70 9.49
C ILE A 117 0.63 -1.72 11.02
N LYS A 118 1.52 -1.02 11.73
CA LYS A 118 1.44 -0.94 13.20
C LYS A 118 0.14 -0.34 13.70
N ARG A 119 -0.42 0.65 13.00
CA ARG A 119 -1.69 1.29 13.37
C ARG A 119 -2.91 0.46 12.94
N LEU A 120 -2.78 -0.34 11.88
CA LEU A 120 -3.84 -1.19 11.33
C LEU A 120 -4.00 -2.55 12.03
N LYS A 121 -2.94 -3.13 12.60
CA LYS A 121 -2.89 -4.55 13.02
C LYS A 121 -4.05 -5.04 13.90
N GLU A 122 -4.63 -4.16 14.73
CA GLU A 122 -5.78 -4.50 15.59
C GLU A 122 -7.13 -4.36 14.87
N LYS A 123 -7.20 -3.53 13.83
CA LYS A 123 -8.42 -3.29 13.01
C LYS A 123 -8.60 -4.27 11.86
N VAL A 124 -7.55 -5.04 11.53
CA VAL A 124 -7.51 -5.95 10.39
C VAL A 124 -7.72 -7.38 10.86
N ASN A 125 -8.61 -8.11 10.17
CA ASN A 125 -8.85 -9.53 10.41
C ASN A 125 -7.79 -10.40 9.72
N HIS A 126 -7.53 -10.15 8.43
CA HIS A 126 -6.57 -10.93 7.64
C HIS A 126 -5.56 -10.06 6.87
N PHE A 127 -4.33 -10.52 6.78
CA PHE A 127 -3.29 -9.98 5.90
C PHE A 127 -2.94 -11.06 4.87
N PHE A 128 -3.26 -10.82 3.60
CA PHE A 128 -2.82 -11.68 2.50
C PHE A 128 -1.59 -11.07 1.87
N VAL A 129 -0.51 -11.84 1.83
CA VAL A 129 0.81 -11.35 1.42
C VAL A 129 1.50 -12.35 0.49
N PRO A 130 2.44 -11.92 -0.37
CA PRO A 130 3.21 -12.83 -1.19
C PRO A 130 4.17 -13.66 -0.33
N LEU A 131 4.63 -14.79 -0.88
CA LEU A 131 5.66 -15.61 -0.25
C LEU A 131 6.85 -14.78 0.25
N GLY A 132 7.27 -15.06 1.48
CA GLY A 132 8.36 -14.40 2.18
C GLY A 132 7.98 -13.09 2.89
N VAL A 133 6.85 -12.46 2.60
CA VAL A 133 6.53 -11.15 3.18
C VAL A 133 6.04 -11.25 4.64
N ALA A 134 5.45 -12.38 5.03
CA ALA A 134 4.88 -12.58 6.37
C ALA A 134 5.87 -12.28 7.51
N ARG A 135 7.13 -12.73 7.35
CA ARG A 135 8.21 -12.53 8.34
C ARG A 135 8.37 -11.06 8.77
N HIS A 136 8.09 -10.12 7.85
CA HIS A 136 8.24 -8.70 8.11
C HIS A 136 7.06 -8.15 8.93
N LEU A 137 5.84 -8.59 8.62
CA LEU A 137 4.64 -8.22 9.37
C LEU A 137 4.67 -8.79 10.79
N GLU A 138 5.10 -10.04 10.94
CA GLU A 138 5.32 -10.67 12.25
C GLU A 138 6.30 -9.86 13.09
N ARG A 139 7.45 -9.47 12.49
CA ARG A 139 8.44 -8.60 13.15
C ARG A 139 7.87 -7.23 13.54
N TRP A 140 6.82 -6.76 12.86
CA TRP A 140 6.14 -5.51 13.19
C TRP A 140 5.02 -5.68 14.24
N GLY A 141 4.79 -6.91 14.69
CA GLY A 141 3.84 -7.25 15.75
C GLY A 141 2.44 -7.58 15.25
N VAL A 142 2.29 -7.93 13.96
CA VAL A 142 1.08 -8.59 13.46
C VAL A 142 1.15 -10.05 13.88
N SER A 143 0.04 -10.55 14.43
CA SER A 143 -0.01 -11.94 14.89
C SER A 143 -0.05 -12.91 13.71
N SER A 144 0.68 -14.02 13.80
CA SER A 144 0.90 -14.93 12.67
C SER A 144 -0.39 -15.61 12.20
N GLU A 145 -1.38 -15.82 13.08
CA GLU A 145 -2.69 -16.35 12.73
C GLU A 145 -3.52 -15.41 11.84
N LYS A 146 -3.18 -14.12 11.79
CA LYS A 146 -3.81 -13.15 10.89
C LYS A 146 -3.15 -13.11 9.52
N ILE A 147 -1.98 -13.72 9.33
CA ILE A 147 -1.19 -13.58 8.10
C ILE A 147 -1.30 -14.85 7.28
N MET A 148 -1.74 -14.71 6.03
CA MET A 148 -1.75 -15.79 5.05
C MET A 148 -0.78 -15.44 3.92
N GLN A 149 0.20 -16.31 3.69
CA GLN A 149 1.07 -16.21 2.53
C GLN A 149 0.42 -16.92 1.36
N MET A 150 0.42 -16.27 0.21
CA MET A 150 -0.17 -16.76 -1.01
C MET A 150 0.91 -16.86 -2.10
N ASP A 151 0.96 -18.00 -2.80
CA ASP A 151 1.67 -18.15 -4.06
C ASP A 151 0.75 -17.79 -5.25
N TRP A 152 1.33 -17.68 -6.44
CA TRP A 152 0.58 -17.37 -7.64
C TRP A 152 -0.41 -18.48 -7.96
N TRP A 153 -1.61 -18.06 -8.37
CA TRP A 153 -2.78 -18.89 -8.64
C TRP A 153 -3.38 -19.59 -7.42
N GLU A 154 -2.86 -19.32 -6.21
CA GLU A 154 -3.57 -19.70 -5.01
C GLU A 154 -4.80 -18.82 -4.82
N GLU A 155 -5.88 -19.46 -4.35
CA GLU A 155 -7.17 -18.86 -4.13
C GLU A 155 -7.57 -19.00 -2.67
N THR A 156 -8.28 -18.00 -2.19
CA THR A 156 -8.91 -17.98 -0.88
C THR A 156 -10.21 -17.20 -0.99
N ASN A 157 -11.02 -17.23 0.06
CA ASN A 157 -12.28 -16.52 0.09
C ASN A 157 -12.48 -15.80 1.41
N ILE A 158 -13.07 -14.61 1.33
CA ILE A 158 -13.61 -13.88 2.47
C ILE A 158 -15.10 -13.70 2.20
N SER A 159 -15.94 -14.36 2.99
CA SER A 159 -17.37 -14.47 2.70
C SER A 159 -17.58 -15.02 1.28
N ASP A 160 -18.39 -14.35 0.45
CA ASP A 160 -18.66 -14.74 -0.94
C ASP A 160 -17.67 -14.15 -1.97
N VAL A 161 -16.59 -13.52 -1.51
CA VAL A 161 -15.58 -12.90 -2.39
C VAL A 161 -14.38 -13.83 -2.55
N VAL A 162 -14.17 -14.31 -3.77
CA VAL A 162 -12.98 -15.08 -4.16
C VAL A 162 -11.82 -14.12 -4.42
N ILE A 163 -10.67 -14.45 -3.85
CA ILE A 163 -9.42 -13.71 -3.95
C ILE A 163 -8.40 -14.65 -4.58
N THR A 164 -7.83 -14.26 -5.71
CA THR A 164 -6.78 -15.01 -6.42
C THR A 164 -5.51 -14.17 -6.47
N PHE A 165 -4.39 -14.73 -6.01
CA PHE A 165 -3.08 -14.08 -6.18
C PHE A 165 -2.57 -14.33 -7.60
N VAL A 166 -2.38 -13.27 -8.38
CA VAL A 166 -1.94 -13.39 -9.79
C VAL A 166 -0.49 -12.96 -9.95
N PRO A 167 0.25 -13.51 -10.94
CA PRO A 167 1.63 -13.13 -11.17
C PRO A 167 1.75 -11.66 -11.63
N SER A 168 2.86 -11.02 -11.26
CA SER A 168 3.24 -9.68 -11.70
C SER A 168 4.68 -9.64 -12.20
N ARG A 169 4.96 -8.76 -13.16
CA ARG A 169 6.33 -8.48 -13.62
C ARG A 169 6.93 -7.35 -12.80
N HIS A 170 7.38 -7.68 -11.59
CA HIS A 170 8.02 -6.73 -10.70
C HIS A 170 9.09 -7.39 -9.83
N LEU A 171 9.83 -6.58 -9.08
CA LEU A 171 10.77 -7.05 -8.06
C LEU A 171 10.19 -6.76 -6.67
N SER A 172 10.71 -7.45 -5.66
CA SER A 172 10.32 -7.31 -4.26
C SER A 172 11.60 -7.31 -3.43
N GLY A 173 11.70 -6.50 -2.37
CA GLY A 173 12.92 -6.38 -1.57
C GLY A 173 13.25 -4.93 -1.22
N ARG A 174 13.88 -4.71 -0.07
CA ARG A 174 14.16 -3.38 0.49
C ARG A 174 15.65 -3.07 0.64
N GLY A 175 16.50 -4.07 0.53
CA GLY A 175 17.94 -4.00 0.69
C GLY A 175 18.68 -4.61 -0.50
N LEU A 176 19.99 -4.78 -0.30
CA LEU A 176 20.89 -5.31 -1.33
C LEU A 176 20.83 -6.84 -1.44
N THR A 177 20.30 -7.52 -0.43
CA THR A 177 20.38 -8.99 -0.25
C THR A 177 19.04 -9.66 0.07
N ASP A 178 17.92 -8.96 -0.08
CA ASP A 178 16.58 -9.45 0.28
C ASP A 178 15.62 -9.48 -0.92
N ARG A 179 16.20 -9.56 -2.13
CA ARG A 179 15.50 -9.87 -3.38
C ARG A 179 15.28 -11.37 -3.54
#